data_AF-A0A940REA1-F1
#
_entry.id   AF-A0A940REA1-F1
#
_cell.length_a   1.000
_cell.length_b   1.000
_cell.length_c   1.000
_cell.angle_alpha   90.00
_cell.angle_beta   90.00
_cell.angle_gamma   90.00
#
_symmetry.space_group_name_H-M   'P 1'
#
loop_
_entity.id
_entity.type
_entity.pdbx_description
1 polymer ?
#
loop_
_entity_poly.entity_id
_entity_poly.type
_entity_poly.pdbx_seq_one_letter_code
_entity_poly.pdbx_strand_id
1 'polypeptide(L)'
;MRTKYLIAPFFLLIIGLYSCEKDFVKTNTNPVLPTTMDPVYQLVATQIIGINIVQYYGTIVQQAQILLGGAEEAGNRNSNVDRFAADAFNVLYTTQVQNLVDINPYNLRGNKLVNRILA
;
A
#
# COMPACT_ATOMS: atom_id res chain seq x y z
N MET A 1 -46.02 -42.13 -2.52
CA MET A 1 -44.65 -42.69 -2.51
C MET A 1 -43.61 -41.85 -3.27
N ARG A 2 -43.98 -40.87 -4.13
CA ARG A 2 -43.02 -40.09 -4.94
C ARG A 2 -42.19 -39.05 -4.16
N THR A 3 -42.73 -38.48 -3.08
CA THR A 3 -42.04 -37.46 -2.26
C THR A 3 -40.84 -37.98 -1.48
N LYS A 4 -40.82 -39.27 -1.11
CA LYS A 4 -39.71 -39.87 -0.34
C LYS A 4 -38.39 -39.93 -1.12
N TYR A 5 -38.48 -40.04 -2.45
CA TYR A 5 -37.30 -40.10 -3.34
C TYR A 5 -36.72 -38.72 -3.69
N LEU A 6 -37.45 -37.63 -3.39
CA LEU A 6 -36.96 -36.26 -3.59
C LEU A 6 -36.24 -35.72 -2.35
N ILE A 7 -36.55 -36.23 -1.15
CA ILE A 7 -35.97 -35.73 0.09
C ILE A 7 -34.48 -36.08 0.21
N ALA A 8 -34.10 -37.31 -0.17
CA ALA A 8 -32.71 -37.77 -0.10
C ALA A 8 -31.72 -36.93 -0.94
N PRO A 9 -31.96 -36.67 -2.25
CA PRO A 9 -31.06 -35.82 -3.04
C PRO A 9 -31.06 -34.37 -2.55
N PHE A 10 -32.18 -33.86 -2.04
CA PHE A 10 -32.26 -32.51 -1.50
C PHE A 10 -31.42 -32.34 -0.22
N PHE A 11 -31.43 -33.34 0.67
CA PHE A 11 -30.59 -33.36 1.86
C PHE A 11 -29.10 -33.43 1.52
N LEU A 12 -28.74 -34.23 0.52
CA LEU A 12 -27.37 -34.35 0.01
C LEU A 12 -26.88 -33.03 -0.63
N LEU A 13 -27.75 -32.33 -1.35
CA LEU A 13 -27.46 -31.02 -1.94
C LEU A 13 -27.17 -29.98 -0.85
N ILE A 14 -27.98 -29.94 0.21
CA ILE A 14 -27.81 -29.01 1.33
C ILE A 14 -26.47 -29.26 2.04
N ILE A 15 -26.13 -30.52 2.33
CA ILE A 15 -24.84 -30.87 2.96
C ILE A 15 -23.65 -30.49 2.06
N GLY A 16 -23.78 -30.67 0.74
CA GLY A 16 -22.77 -30.25 -0.22
C GLY A 16 -22.51 -28.74 -0.22
N LEU A 17 -23.57 -27.92 -0.10
CA LEU A 17 -23.45 -26.46 -0.06
C LEU A 17 -22.72 -25.95 1.20
N TYR A 18 -22.95 -26.56 2.38
CA TYR A 18 -22.24 -26.20 3.62
C TYR A 18 -20.75 -26.57 3.62
N SER A 19 -20.34 -27.55 2.80
CA SER A 19 -18.93 -27.97 2.71
C SER A 19 -18.07 -27.09 1.82
N CYS A 20 -18.67 -26.34 0.89
CA CYS A 20 -17.96 -25.51 -0.08
C CYS A 20 -17.50 -24.15 0.51
N GLU A 21 -18.15 -23.68 1.58
CA GLU A 21 -17.82 -22.41 2.22
C GLU A 21 -16.81 -22.54 3.37
N LYS A 22 -16.57 -23.79 3.81
CA LYS A 22 -15.65 -24.07 4.91
C LYS A 22 -14.23 -23.72 4.45
N ASP A 23 -13.59 -22.82 5.19
CA ASP A 23 -12.23 -22.32 4.91
C ASP A 23 -12.07 -21.38 3.70
N PHE A 24 -13.16 -20.84 3.12
CA PHE A 24 -13.06 -19.83 2.05
C PHE A 24 -12.25 -18.60 2.51
N VAL A 25 -12.51 -18.10 3.71
CA VAL A 25 -11.78 -16.95 4.28
C VAL A 25 -10.31 -17.32 4.53
N LYS A 26 -10.03 -18.49 5.10
CA LYS A 26 -8.67 -18.93 5.43
C LYS A 26 -7.82 -19.15 4.17
N THR A 27 -8.42 -19.67 3.10
CA THR A 27 -7.75 -19.91 1.82
C THR A 27 -7.51 -18.61 1.04
N ASN A 28 -8.43 -17.64 1.15
CA ASN A 28 -8.28 -16.33 0.50
C ASN A 28 -7.55 -15.30 1.38
N THR A 29 -7.19 -15.64 2.61
CA THR A 29 -6.35 -14.79 3.44
C THR A 29 -4.92 -14.89 2.94
N ASN A 30 -4.36 -13.77 2.51
CA ASN A 30 -2.98 -13.71 2.06
C ASN A 30 -2.02 -14.05 3.22
N PRO A 31 -1.27 -15.17 3.16
CA PRO A 31 -0.44 -15.64 4.26
C PRO A 31 0.81 -14.76 4.49
N VAL A 32 1.16 -13.90 3.53
CA VAL A 32 2.29 -12.97 3.64
C VAL A 32 1.87 -11.54 3.95
N LEU A 33 0.56 -11.26 4.01
CA LEU A 33 0.08 -9.94 4.37
C LEU A 33 0.33 -9.72 5.87
N PRO A 34 1.01 -8.62 6.28
CA PRO A 34 1.23 -8.33 7.68
C PRO A 34 -0.11 -8.22 8.42
N THR A 35 -0.28 -9.03 9.46
CA THR A 35 -1.49 -9.02 10.30
C THR A 35 -1.43 -7.96 11.39
N THR A 36 -0.24 -7.41 11.66
CA THR A 36 0.01 -6.38 12.68
C THR A 36 0.95 -5.32 12.13
N MET A 37 0.66 -4.05 12.40
CA MET A 37 1.55 -2.93 12.07
C MET A 37 2.58 -2.77 13.19
N ASP A 38 3.85 -3.07 12.92
CA ASP A 38 4.95 -2.71 13.82
C ASP A 38 5.32 -1.23 13.59
N PRO A 39 5.17 -0.36 14.60
CA PRO A 39 5.45 1.06 14.46
C PRO A 39 6.92 1.36 14.15
N VAL A 40 7.86 0.51 14.59
CA VAL A 40 9.30 0.68 14.28
C VAL A 40 9.56 0.38 12.81
N TYR A 41 8.98 -0.71 12.29
CA TYR A 41 9.08 -1.05 10.87
C TYR A 41 8.48 0.05 9.99
N GLN A 42 7.29 0.56 10.35
CA GLN A 42 6.67 1.67 9.63
C GLN A 42 7.51 2.95 9.69
N LEU A 43 8.11 3.28 10.84
CA LEU A 43 8.99 4.44 10.97
C LEU A 43 10.20 4.32 10.04
N VAL A 44 10.86 3.16 10.03
CA VAL A 44 11.99 2.92 9.12
C VAL A 44 11.55 3.03 7.66
N ALA A 45 10.39 2.47 7.31
CA ALA A 45 9.85 2.57 5.96
C ALA A 45 9.56 4.02 5.54
N THR A 46 9.13 4.89 6.47
CA THR A 46 8.89 6.32 6.18
C THR A 46 10.19 7.10 5.91
N GLN A 47 11.31 6.67 6.49
CA GLN A 47 12.60 7.33 6.33
C GLN A 47 13.27 6.99 5.00
N ILE A 48 12.83 5.93 4.31
CA ILE A 48 13.31 5.59 2.98
C ILE A 48 12.71 6.59 1.99
N ILE A 49 13.53 7.57 1.59
CA ILE A 49 13.17 8.55 0.57
C ILE A 49 13.17 7.83 -0.79
N GLY A 50 11.98 7.40 -1.24
CA GLY A 50 11.76 6.80 -2.55
C GLY A 50 11.52 7.82 -3.67
N ILE A 51 11.68 9.11 -3.41
CA ILE A 51 11.38 10.16 -4.38
C ILE A 51 12.63 10.44 -5.21
N ASN A 52 12.63 10.00 -6.48
CA ASN A 52 13.64 10.44 -7.44
C ASN A 52 13.30 11.87 -7.92
N ILE A 53 13.54 12.84 -7.05
CA ILE A 53 13.35 14.28 -7.31
C ILE A 53 14.48 14.88 -8.15
N VAL A 54 15.59 14.16 -8.34
CA VAL A 54 16.82 14.75 -8.88
C VAL A 54 16.68 15.16 -10.34
N GLN A 55 15.97 14.39 -11.15
CA GLN A 55 15.90 14.62 -12.59
C GLN A 55 14.96 15.78 -12.98
N TYR A 56 13.72 15.78 -12.46
CA TYR A 56 12.75 16.84 -12.78
C TYR A 56 13.12 18.16 -12.08
N TYR A 57 13.32 18.16 -10.77
CA TYR A 57 13.61 19.41 -10.05
C TYR A 57 15.03 19.92 -10.34
N GLY A 58 16.01 19.03 -10.51
CA GLY A 58 17.39 19.41 -10.82
C GLY A 58 17.54 20.12 -12.17
N THR A 59 16.67 19.84 -13.15
CA THR A 59 16.66 20.54 -14.44
C THR A 59 15.97 21.90 -14.37
N ILE A 60 14.94 22.08 -13.51
CA ILE A 60 14.32 23.39 -13.23
C ILE A 60 15.35 24.38 -12.66
N VAL A 61 16.11 23.94 -11.64
CA VAL A 61 17.12 24.76 -10.96
C VAL A 61 18.49 24.73 -11.65
N GLN A 62 18.60 24.07 -12.81
CA GLN A 62 19.82 23.99 -13.63
C GLN A 62 21.02 23.32 -12.94
N GLN A 63 20.77 22.50 -11.91
CA GLN A 63 21.78 21.66 -11.26
C GLN A 63 22.10 20.40 -12.06
N ALA A 64 21.14 19.92 -12.85
CA ALA A 64 21.29 18.82 -13.78
C ALA A 64 20.85 19.26 -15.18
N GLN A 65 21.54 18.80 -16.20
CA GLN A 65 21.15 18.98 -17.60
C GLN A 65 21.11 17.63 -18.28
N ILE A 66 20.06 17.37 -19.05
CA ILE A 66 19.91 16.11 -19.78
C ILE A 66 20.60 16.28 -21.14
N LEU A 67 21.66 15.48 -21.35
CA LEU A 67 22.55 15.60 -22.51
C LEU A 67 21.93 15.05 -23.81
N LEU A 68 20.99 14.12 -23.69
CA LEU A 68 20.31 13.45 -24.81
C LEU A 68 18.82 13.36 -24.49
N GLY A 69 18.07 14.39 -24.87
CA GLY A 69 16.64 14.47 -24.58
C GLY A 69 16.17 15.90 -24.80
N GLY A 70 15.92 16.25 -26.05
CA GLY A 70 15.20 17.50 -26.35
C GLY A 70 13.84 17.43 -25.65
N ALA A 71 13.59 18.35 -24.72
CA ALA A 71 12.32 18.49 -24.01
C ALA A 71 11.96 17.39 -22.98
N GLU A 72 12.87 17.05 -22.07
CA GLU A 72 12.39 16.62 -20.74
C GLU A 72 11.82 17.87 -20.05
N GLU A 73 10.50 17.87 -19.88
CA GLU A 73 9.62 19.04 -19.73
C GLU A 73 9.98 20.00 -18.58
N ALA A 74 10.74 19.56 -17.58
CA ALA A 74 11.19 20.44 -16.49
C ALA A 74 12.21 21.52 -16.93
N GLY A 75 13.03 21.26 -17.95
CA GLY A 75 13.92 22.27 -18.54
C GLY A 75 13.21 23.22 -19.51
N ASN A 76 12.06 22.78 -20.05
CA ASN A 76 11.23 23.54 -20.98
C ASN A 76 10.09 24.23 -20.23
N ARG A 77 10.31 25.49 -19.82
CA ARG A 77 9.33 26.26 -19.03
C ARG A 77 8.00 26.59 -19.75
N ASN A 78 7.84 26.16 -21.00
CA ASN A 78 6.61 26.34 -21.77
C ASN A 78 5.72 25.10 -21.78
N SER A 79 6.10 24.05 -21.05
CA SER A 79 5.40 22.78 -21.06
C SER A 79 5.18 22.30 -19.62
N ASN A 80 4.01 21.72 -19.34
CA ASN A 80 3.63 21.27 -18.00
C ASN A 80 3.24 19.80 -18.06
N VAL A 81 3.90 18.98 -17.25
CA VAL A 81 3.63 17.56 -17.12
C VAL A 81 3.25 17.24 -15.70
N ASP A 82 1.95 17.19 -15.47
CA ASP A 82 1.36 16.90 -14.16
C ASP A 82 1.80 15.53 -13.62
N ARG A 83 2.20 14.60 -14.50
CA ARG A 83 2.67 13.25 -14.12
C ARG A 83 3.81 13.30 -13.11
N PHE A 84 4.80 14.18 -13.28
CA PHE A 84 5.94 14.24 -12.35
C PHE A 84 5.51 14.72 -10.95
N ALA A 85 4.58 15.67 -10.88
CA ALA A 85 4.01 16.12 -9.62
C ALA A 85 3.09 15.06 -9.00
N ALA A 86 2.28 14.38 -9.81
CA ALA A 86 1.36 13.33 -9.37
C ALA A 86 2.11 12.10 -8.84
N ASP A 87 3.19 11.67 -9.49
CA ASP A 87 4.01 10.53 -9.04
C ASP A 87 4.66 10.85 -7.69
N ALA A 88 5.23 12.06 -7.53
CA ALA A 88 5.80 12.50 -6.25
C ALA A 88 4.73 12.62 -5.16
N PHE A 89 3.56 13.18 -5.48
CA PHE A 89 2.43 13.28 -4.56
C PHE A 89 1.95 11.90 -4.10
N ASN A 90 1.75 10.98 -5.05
CA ASN A 90 1.25 9.64 -4.75
C ASN A 90 2.23 8.87 -3.87
N VAL A 91 3.53 8.89 -4.18
CA VAL A 91 4.54 8.23 -3.34
C VAL A 91 4.50 8.82 -1.92
N LEU A 92 4.50 10.15 -1.80
CA LEU A 92 4.50 10.83 -0.50
C LEU A 92 3.28 10.46 0.35
N TYR A 93 2.09 10.51 -0.23
CA TYR A 93 0.84 10.33 0.50
C TYR A 93 0.46 8.87 0.73
N THR A 94 0.80 7.96 -0.18
CA THR A 94 0.47 6.53 -0.06
C THR A 94 1.53 5.72 0.70
N THR A 95 2.70 6.31 0.98
CA THR A 95 3.75 5.63 1.74
C THR A 95 4.15 6.41 2.99
N GLN A 96 4.89 7.51 2.88
CA GLN A 96 5.44 8.18 4.07
C GLN A 96 4.35 8.79 4.97
N VAL A 97 3.43 9.58 4.41
CA VAL A 97 2.38 10.22 5.22
C VAL A 97 1.44 9.18 5.80
N GLN A 98 1.01 8.22 4.98
CA GLN A 98 0.12 7.14 5.45
C GLN A 98 0.77 6.34 6.59
N ASN A 99 2.02 5.89 6.43
CA ASN A 99 2.72 5.14 7.49
C ASN A 99 2.90 5.98 8.76
N LEU A 100 3.18 7.29 8.66
CA LEU A 100 3.27 8.17 9.84
C LEU A 100 1.93 8.35 10.55
N VAL A 101 0.85 8.50 9.78
CA VAL A 101 -0.51 8.59 10.32
C VAL A 101 -0.90 7.27 10.98
N ASP A 102 -0.57 6.13 10.38
CA ASP A 102 -0.85 4.80 10.91
C ASP A 102 -0.08 4.52 12.21
N ILE A 103 1.14 5.04 12.38
CA ILE A 103 1.86 4.95 13.66
C ILE A 103 1.11 5.64 14.80
N ASN A 104 0.54 6.83 14.56
CA ASN A 104 0.01 7.71 15.61
C ASN A 104 -1.16 7.11 16.46
N PRO A 105 -2.16 6.39 15.91
CA PRO A 105 -3.20 5.76 16.70
C PRO A 105 -2.72 4.54 17.51
N TYR A 106 -1.63 3.87 17.11
CA TYR A 106 -1.11 2.69 17.82
C TYR A 106 -0.05 3.02 18.90
N ASN A 107 0.60 4.20 18.83
CA ASN A 107 1.79 4.46 19.63
C ASN A 107 1.60 5.21 20.95
N LEU A 108 0.46 5.84 21.22
CA LEU A 108 0.34 6.69 22.41
C LEU A 108 -0.10 5.98 23.70
N ARG A 109 -0.41 4.67 23.67
CA ARG A 109 -0.91 3.98 24.88
C ARG A 109 -0.04 2.84 25.44
N GLY A 110 1.05 2.42 24.80
CA GLY A 110 1.73 1.21 25.31
C GLY A 110 3.19 0.93 24.96
N ASN A 111 3.84 1.62 24.00
CA ASN A 111 5.14 1.15 23.52
C ASN A 111 6.35 1.93 24.09
N LYS A 112 7.01 1.36 25.09
CA LYS A 112 8.22 1.93 25.75
C LYS A 112 9.42 2.11 24.81
N LEU A 113 9.48 1.39 23.69
CA LEU A 113 10.59 1.46 22.73
C LEU A 113 10.57 2.73 21.89
N VAL A 114 9.38 3.21 21.51
CA VAL A 114 9.26 4.43 20.69
C VAL A 114 9.67 5.67 21.48
N ASN A 115 9.32 5.72 22.78
CA ASN A 115 9.77 6.79 23.69
C ASN A 115 11.30 6.80 23.91
N ARG A 116 12.02 5.73 23.56
CA ARG A 116 13.48 5.64 23.66
C ARG A 116 14.21 6.05 22.38
N ILE A 117 13.54 5.99 21.22
CA ILE A 117 14.10 6.39 19.92
C ILE A 117 13.86 7.88 19.67
N LEU A 118 12.82 8.46 20.28
CA LEU A 118 12.44 9.88 20.14
C LEU A 118 12.99 10.80 21.25
N ALA A 119 13.81 10.28 22.17
CA ALA A 119 14.51 11.03 23.22
C ALA A 119 16.00 11.13 22.89
#